data_AF-A0A8J6R8J5-F1
#
_entry.id   AF-A0A8J6R8J5-F1
#
_cell.length_a   1.000
_cell.length_b   1.000
_cell.length_c   1.000
_cell.angle_alpha   90.00
_cell.angle_beta   90.00
_cell.angle_gamma   90.00
#
_symmetry.space_group_name_H-M   'P 1'
#
loop_
_entity.id
_entity.type
_entity.pdbx_description
1 polymer ?
#
loop_
_entity_poly.entity_id
_entity_poly.type
_entity_poly.pdbx_seq_one_letter_code
_entity_poly.pdbx_strand_id
1 'polypeptide(L)'
;MTVPPDVNSSPLEAAVDSRPWVRLDAYDQSWYKPGRSKVVILLWWLLQAVLFPLTPHASHGPRRWLLRRFGATIGRGVVIRPTARFTYPWNVSIGDHSWIGDDVVLYSLAQITIGQHCVISQKSYLCTGSHDIHDPRFGLIVAPVTVENGAWVATDCFVAPGVTVGANSVVGARSSVLKSLPSGQICYGNPCRAVAPRQMVND
;
A
#
# COMPACT_ATOMS: atom_id res chain seq x y z
N MET A 1 31.27 -37.22 9.85
CA MET A 1 30.58 -36.37 8.87
C MET A 1 31.05 -34.94 9.12
N THR A 2 31.81 -34.41 8.17
CA THR A 2 32.64 -33.22 8.29
C THR A 2 31.79 -31.94 8.30
N VAL A 3 32.03 -31.09 9.29
CA VAL A 3 31.52 -29.72 9.35
C VAL A 3 32.01 -28.97 8.10
N PRO A 4 31.14 -28.30 7.32
CA PRO A 4 31.60 -27.48 6.20
C PRO A 4 32.49 -26.34 6.72
N PRO A 5 33.53 -25.94 5.97
CA PRO A 5 34.46 -24.91 6.42
C PRO A 5 33.73 -23.58 6.63
N ASP A 6 34.08 -22.91 7.72
CA ASP A 6 33.72 -21.53 8.02
C ASP A 6 33.91 -20.66 6.78
N VAL A 7 32.81 -20.13 6.25
CA VAL A 7 32.88 -19.01 5.31
C VAL A 7 33.41 -17.84 6.10
N ASN A 8 34.71 -17.61 5.96
CA ASN A 8 35.37 -16.35 6.27
C ASN A 8 34.61 -15.20 5.60
N SER A 9 33.68 -14.60 6.34
CA SER A 9 33.32 -13.21 6.18
C SER A 9 33.53 -12.58 7.54
N SER A 10 34.61 -11.82 7.70
CA SER A 10 34.73 -10.95 8.86
C SER A 10 33.42 -10.17 8.98
N PRO A 11 32.84 -10.00 10.18
CA PRO A 11 31.72 -9.08 10.33
C PRO A 11 32.19 -7.74 9.76
N LEU A 12 31.46 -7.20 8.79
CA LEU A 12 31.61 -5.81 8.39
C LEU A 12 31.39 -5.00 9.67
N GLU A 13 32.46 -4.55 10.32
CA GLU A 13 32.39 -3.55 11.38
C GLU A 13 31.98 -2.22 10.73
N ALA A 14 30.70 -2.13 10.36
CA ALA A 14 30.07 -0.91 9.93
C ALA A 14 29.89 -0.01 11.16
N ALA A 15 30.95 0.74 11.49
CA ALA A 15 30.90 1.83 12.44
C ALA A 15 30.15 3.03 11.84
N VAL A 16 29.63 3.93 12.68
CA VAL A 16 29.01 5.19 12.24
C VAL A 16 29.96 6.01 11.34
N ASP A 17 31.27 5.89 11.57
CA ASP A 17 32.30 6.60 10.80
C ASP A 17 32.68 5.91 9.47
N SER A 18 32.09 4.74 9.18
CA SER A 18 32.31 4.04 7.92
C SER A 18 31.63 4.76 6.75
N ARG A 19 32.26 4.72 5.58
CA ARG A 19 31.72 5.35 4.38
C ARG A 19 30.40 4.65 3.99
N PRO A 20 29.29 5.39 3.81
CA PRO A 20 28.02 4.78 3.43
C PRO A 20 28.08 4.29 1.98
N TRP A 21 27.40 3.16 1.72
CA TRP A 21 27.18 2.67 0.36
C TRP A 21 26.15 3.51 -0.42
N VAL A 22 25.18 4.08 0.30
CA VAL A 22 24.14 4.96 -0.27
C VAL A 22 24.61 6.42 -0.27
N ARG A 23 24.37 7.12 -1.38
CA ARG A 23 24.74 8.51 -1.68
C ARG A 23 23.50 9.33 -2.01
N LEU A 24 22.80 9.80 -0.97
CA LEU A 24 21.59 10.60 -1.14
C LEU A 24 21.85 12.00 -1.73
N ASP A 25 23.09 12.47 -1.67
CA ASP A 25 23.53 13.68 -2.39
C ASP A 25 23.48 13.51 -3.92
N ALA A 26 23.49 12.27 -4.41
CA ALA A 26 23.36 11.91 -5.81
C ALA A 26 21.96 11.34 -6.17
N TYR A 27 20.97 11.49 -5.27
CA TYR A 27 19.61 11.00 -5.49
C TYR A 27 18.96 11.71 -6.68
N ASP A 28 18.44 10.92 -7.62
CA ASP A 28 17.71 11.42 -8.78
C ASP A 28 16.42 10.61 -9.01
N GLN A 29 15.31 11.33 -9.16
CA GLN A 29 14.00 10.81 -9.52
C GLN A 29 13.34 11.61 -10.64
N SER A 30 14.14 12.33 -11.43
CA SER A 30 13.68 13.19 -12.53
C SER A 30 12.86 12.44 -13.58
N TRP A 31 13.12 11.14 -13.76
CA TRP A 31 12.37 10.24 -14.63
C TRP A 31 10.92 10.04 -14.17
N TYR A 32 10.68 10.04 -12.84
CA TYR A 32 9.37 9.77 -12.27
C TYR A 32 8.46 10.98 -12.45
N LYS A 33 7.31 10.75 -13.07
CA LYS A 33 6.28 11.77 -13.28
C LYS A 33 5.03 11.37 -12.48
N PRO A 34 4.66 12.12 -11.42
CA PRO A 34 3.46 11.84 -10.64
C PRO A 34 2.14 11.92 -11.41
N GLY A 35 2.13 12.45 -12.64
CA GLY A 35 0.94 12.57 -13.49
C GLY A 35 0.15 13.87 -13.33
N ARG A 36 0.47 14.71 -12.33
CA ARG A 36 -0.12 16.05 -12.14
C ARG A 36 0.96 17.09 -11.82
N SER A 37 0.62 18.37 -11.98
CA SER A 37 1.52 19.47 -11.65
C SER A 37 1.75 19.57 -10.14
N LYS A 38 2.89 20.15 -9.73
CA LYS A 38 3.23 20.35 -8.31
C LYS A 38 2.16 21.14 -7.55
N VAL A 39 1.54 22.12 -8.20
CA VAL A 39 0.46 22.93 -7.60
C VAL A 39 -0.74 22.06 -7.24
N VAL A 40 -1.16 21.16 -8.14
CA VAL A 40 -2.29 20.24 -7.88
C VAL A 40 -1.95 19.26 -6.76
N ILE A 41 -0.72 18.75 -6.72
CA ILE A 41 -0.24 17.85 -5.65
C ILE A 41 -0.30 18.56 -4.29
N LEU A 42 0.26 19.77 -4.19
CA LEU A 42 0.27 20.53 -2.94
C LEU A 42 -1.15 20.91 -2.50
N LEU A 43 -1.99 21.32 -3.45
CA LEU A 43 -3.40 21.61 -3.18
C LEU A 43 -4.13 20.37 -2.66
N TRP A 44 -3.89 19.20 -3.27
CA TRP A 44 -4.47 17.94 -2.79
C TRP A 44 -4.07 17.65 -1.34
N TRP A 45 -2.77 17.70 -1.04
CA TRP A 45 -2.27 17.42 0.29
C TRP A 45 -2.85 18.37 1.34
N LEU A 46 -2.95 19.66 1.01
CA LEU A 46 -3.59 20.65 1.88
C LEU A 46 -5.08 20.34 2.10
N LEU A 47 -5.85 20.14 1.03
CA LEU A 47 -7.30 19.90 1.12
C LEU A 47 -7.59 18.58 1.84
N GLN A 48 -6.84 17.51 1.60
CA GLN A 48 -6.97 16.27 2.34
C GLN A 48 -6.65 16.47 3.82
N ALA A 49 -5.56 17.17 4.16
CA ALA A 49 -5.16 17.39 5.54
C ALA A 49 -6.22 18.14 6.36
N VAL A 50 -6.91 19.11 5.74
CA VAL A 50 -7.93 19.94 6.39
C VAL A 50 -9.33 19.32 6.30
N LEU A 51 -9.80 18.95 5.10
CA LEU A 51 -11.19 18.58 4.90
C LEU A 51 -11.52 17.16 5.36
N PHE A 52 -10.58 16.20 5.26
CA PHE A 52 -10.89 14.82 5.67
C PHE A 52 -11.19 14.74 7.18
N PRO A 53 -10.33 15.25 8.10
CA PRO A 53 -10.60 15.16 9.54
C PRO A 53 -11.84 15.95 9.99
N LEU A 54 -12.20 17.03 9.28
CA LEU A 54 -13.37 17.86 9.60
C LEU A 54 -14.70 17.25 9.15
N THR A 55 -14.69 16.23 8.29
CA THR A 55 -15.92 15.57 7.86
C THR A 55 -16.34 14.50 8.87
N PRO A 56 -17.61 14.49 9.35
CA PRO A 56 -18.07 13.52 10.34
C PRO A 56 -17.79 12.07 9.94
N HIS A 57 -17.56 11.21 10.94
CA HIS A 57 -17.14 9.83 10.73
C HIS A 57 -18.10 9.04 9.82
N ALA A 58 -19.41 9.20 9.99
CA ALA A 58 -20.45 8.55 9.17
C ALA A 58 -20.70 9.22 7.80
N SER A 59 -20.17 10.41 7.55
CA SER A 59 -20.42 11.16 6.32
C SER A 59 -19.36 10.88 5.25
N HIS A 60 -19.53 9.77 4.52
CA HIS A 60 -18.58 9.35 3.48
C HIS A 60 -18.73 10.11 2.15
N GLY A 61 -19.90 10.72 1.90
CA GLY A 61 -20.24 11.42 0.66
C GLY A 61 -19.24 12.52 0.25
N PRO A 62 -18.95 13.49 1.13
CA PRO A 62 -18.01 14.58 0.83
C PRO A 62 -16.61 14.09 0.47
N ARG A 63 -16.08 13.09 1.20
CA ARG A 63 -14.77 12.50 0.94
C ARG A 63 -14.71 11.82 -0.43
N ARG A 64 -15.73 11.01 -0.77
CA ARG A 64 -15.85 10.40 -2.10
C ARG A 64 -15.92 11.44 -3.22
N TRP A 65 -16.72 12.50 -3.03
CA TRP A 65 -16.83 13.57 -4.01
C TRP A 65 -15.49 14.25 -4.24
N LEU A 66 -14.78 14.63 -3.18
CA LEU A 66 -13.49 15.31 -3.26
C LEU A 66 -12.44 14.43 -3.95
N LEU A 67 -12.33 13.15 -3.58
CA LEU A 67 -11.42 12.20 -4.23
C LEU A 67 -11.67 12.09 -5.75
N ARG A 68 -12.94 12.02 -6.17
CA ARG A 68 -13.30 12.01 -7.60
C ARG A 68 -12.89 13.30 -8.31
N ARG A 69 -13.01 14.47 -7.65
CA ARG A 69 -12.54 15.75 -8.21
C ARG A 69 -11.02 15.78 -8.43
N PHE A 70 -10.28 15.04 -7.62
CA PHE A 70 -8.83 14.84 -7.77
C PHE A 70 -8.47 13.62 -8.63
N GLY A 71 -9.44 13.03 -9.34
CA GLY A 71 -9.21 12.02 -10.37
C GLY A 71 -9.24 10.57 -9.90
N ALA A 72 -9.55 10.30 -8.63
CA ALA A 72 -9.76 8.93 -8.18
C ALA A 72 -11.04 8.33 -8.80
N THR A 73 -11.00 7.03 -9.09
CA THR A 73 -12.20 6.28 -9.47
C THR A 73 -12.79 5.66 -8.22
N ILE A 74 -13.99 6.09 -7.82
CA ILE A 74 -14.64 5.64 -6.57
C ILE A 74 -16.04 5.14 -6.87
N GLY A 75 -16.33 3.89 -6.53
CA GLY A 75 -17.61 3.22 -6.73
C GLY A 75 -18.76 3.72 -5.85
N ARG A 76 -19.91 3.06 -5.96
CA ARG A 76 -21.11 3.26 -5.14
C ARG A 76 -20.92 2.66 -3.76
N GLY A 77 -21.53 3.27 -2.74
CA GLY A 77 -21.53 2.70 -1.38
C GLY A 77 -20.16 2.62 -0.70
N VAL A 78 -19.08 3.14 -1.30
CA VAL A 78 -17.74 3.08 -0.71
C VAL A 78 -17.70 3.84 0.61
N VAL A 79 -17.14 3.20 1.63
CA VAL A 79 -16.90 3.79 2.95
C VAL A 79 -15.44 4.22 3.01
N ILE A 80 -15.21 5.51 3.27
CA ILE A 80 -13.87 6.07 3.47
C ILE A 80 -13.86 6.76 4.80
N ARG A 81 -12.94 6.36 5.68
CA ARG A 81 -12.76 6.93 7.01
C ARG A 81 -12.04 8.29 6.96
N PRO A 82 -12.31 9.19 7.93
CA PRO A 82 -11.78 10.55 7.92
C PRO A 82 -10.26 10.63 8.11
N THR A 83 -9.59 9.56 8.58
CA THR A 83 -8.13 9.56 8.73
C THR A 83 -7.39 8.78 7.62
N ALA A 84 -8.11 8.18 6.66
CA ALA A 84 -7.49 7.53 5.51
C ALA A 84 -6.70 8.55 4.66
N ARG A 85 -5.53 8.16 4.15
CA ARG A 85 -4.61 9.01 3.38
C ARG A 85 -4.35 8.43 1.99
N PHE A 86 -4.36 9.31 1.00
CA PHE A 86 -4.11 8.99 -0.41
C PHE A 86 -2.98 9.89 -0.91
N THR A 87 -1.87 9.32 -1.37
CA THR A 87 -0.74 10.13 -1.87
C THR A 87 -1.11 10.87 -3.15
N TYR A 88 -1.56 10.12 -4.17
CA TYR A 88 -2.02 10.61 -5.47
C TYR A 88 -3.37 9.98 -5.83
N PRO A 89 -4.50 10.69 -5.65
CA PRO A 89 -5.83 10.13 -5.84
C PRO A 89 -6.09 9.63 -7.26
N TRP A 90 -5.53 10.29 -8.27
CA TRP A 90 -5.68 9.91 -9.68
C TRP A 90 -5.04 8.56 -10.05
N ASN A 91 -4.26 7.97 -9.14
CA ASN A 91 -3.73 6.61 -9.28
C ASN A 91 -4.56 5.57 -8.52
N VAL A 92 -5.69 5.95 -7.93
CA VAL A 92 -6.48 5.06 -7.06
C VAL A 92 -7.84 4.76 -7.70
N SER A 93 -8.16 3.46 -7.76
CA SER A 93 -9.48 2.95 -8.11
C SER A 93 -10.04 2.10 -6.97
N ILE A 94 -11.29 2.34 -6.57
CA ILE A 94 -11.99 1.59 -5.51
C ILE A 94 -13.37 1.21 -6.03
N GLY A 95 -13.64 -0.09 -6.10
CA GLY A 95 -14.92 -0.65 -6.54
C GLY A 95 -16.06 -0.47 -5.54
N ASP A 96 -17.26 -0.85 -5.99
CA ASP A 96 -18.50 -0.67 -5.23
C ASP A 96 -18.47 -1.39 -3.86
N HIS A 97 -19.12 -0.79 -2.88
CA HIS A 97 -19.33 -1.33 -1.52
C HIS A 97 -18.04 -1.70 -0.77
N SER A 98 -16.89 -1.17 -1.17
CA SER A 98 -15.61 -1.38 -0.49
C SER A 98 -15.37 -0.39 0.65
N TRP A 99 -14.61 -0.81 1.65
CA TRP A 99 -14.39 -0.07 2.90
C TRP A 99 -12.90 0.21 3.12
N ILE A 100 -12.58 1.48 3.37
CA ILE A 100 -11.24 1.96 3.69
C ILE A 100 -11.25 2.49 5.12
N GLY A 101 -10.56 1.77 6.01
CA GLY A 101 -10.48 2.00 7.45
C GLY A 101 -9.70 3.24 7.85
N ASP A 102 -9.73 3.53 9.15
CA ASP A 102 -9.00 4.65 9.75
C ASP A 102 -7.48 4.45 9.59
N ASP A 103 -6.75 5.52 9.33
CA ASP A 103 -5.28 5.52 9.22
C ASP A 103 -4.74 4.59 8.12
N VAL A 104 -5.58 4.14 7.19
CA VAL A 104 -5.12 3.43 5.99
C VAL A 104 -4.34 4.42 5.12
N VAL A 105 -3.16 4.00 4.68
CA VAL A 105 -2.34 4.78 3.74
C VAL A 105 -2.30 4.07 2.39
N LEU A 106 -2.85 4.75 1.38
CA LEU A 106 -2.72 4.37 -0.02
C LEU A 106 -1.55 5.17 -0.62
N TYR A 107 -0.34 4.62 -0.53
CA TYR A 107 0.88 5.23 -1.04
C TYR A 107 1.01 5.00 -2.54
N SER A 108 0.21 5.74 -3.31
CA SER A 108 -0.08 5.54 -4.75
C SER A 108 0.90 6.24 -5.72
N LEU A 109 2.21 5.98 -5.58
CA LEU A 109 3.19 6.39 -6.59
C LEU A 109 2.96 5.71 -7.97
N ALA A 110 2.45 4.49 -7.97
CA ALA A 110 1.82 3.82 -9.11
C ALA A 110 0.36 3.47 -8.79
N GLN A 111 -0.29 2.74 -9.70
CA GLN A 111 -1.72 2.43 -9.60
C GLN A 111 -2.02 1.53 -8.39
N ILE A 112 -3.03 1.92 -7.61
CA ILE A 112 -3.68 1.08 -6.60
C ILE A 112 -5.10 0.78 -7.08
N THR A 113 -5.40 -0.49 -7.29
CA THR A 113 -6.73 -0.95 -7.70
C THR A 113 -7.33 -1.80 -6.61
N ILE A 114 -8.44 -1.36 -6.02
CA ILE A 114 -9.23 -2.11 -5.04
C ILE A 114 -10.55 -2.47 -5.71
N GLY A 115 -10.89 -3.75 -5.71
CA GLY A 115 -12.12 -4.28 -6.29
C GLY A 115 -13.38 -3.86 -5.53
N GLN A 116 -14.48 -4.55 -5.82
CA GLN A 116 -15.76 -4.38 -5.12
C GLN A 116 -15.86 -5.31 -3.91
N HIS A 117 -16.64 -4.88 -2.91
CA HIS A 117 -16.84 -5.60 -1.64
C HIS A 117 -15.52 -5.95 -0.92
N CYS A 118 -14.48 -5.13 -1.10
CA CYS A 118 -13.20 -5.30 -0.42
C CYS A 118 -13.20 -4.54 0.91
N VAL A 119 -12.42 -5.01 1.88
CA VAL A 119 -12.19 -4.30 3.13
C VAL A 119 -10.70 -4.10 3.32
N ILE A 120 -10.25 -2.85 3.41
CA ILE A 120 -8.92 -2.49 3.86
C ILE A 120 -9.06 -1.91 5.25
N SER A 121 -8.71 -2.72 6.25
CA SER A 121 -8.91 -2.36 7.65
C SER A 121 -7.89 -1.34 8.11
N GLN A 122 -8.19 -0.72 9.24
CA GLN A 122 -7.44 0.39 9.81
C GLN A 122 -5.94 0.13 9.92
N LYS A 123 -5.14 1.20 9.78
CA LYS A 123 -3.67 1.25 9.87
C LYS A 123 -2.91 0.49 8.78
N SER A 124 -3.60 -0.13 7.83
CA SER A 124 -2.93 -0.85 6.74
C SER A 124 -2.29 0.10 5.74
N TYR A 125 -1.12 -0.30 5.22
CA TYR A 125 -0.31 0.49 4.30
C TYR A 125 -0.17 -0.25 2.96
N LEU A 126 -0.78 0.28 1.90
CA LEU A 126 -0.67 -0.24 0.55
C LEU A 126 0.40 0.57 -0.19
N CYS A 127 1.54 -0.06 -0.45
CA CYS A 127 2.74 0.59 -0.96
C CYS A 127 2.95 0.29 -2.44
N THR A 128 3.05 1.33 -3.27
CA THR A 128 3.43 1.16 -4.69
C THR A 128 4.81 1.70 -5.03
N GLY A 129 5.56 2.17 -4.03
CA GLY A 129 6.90 2.74 -4.19
C GLY A 129 7.94 2.05 -3.31
N SER A 130 9.14 1.83 -3.83
CA SER A 130 10.31 1.36 -3.09
C SER A 130 11.56 2.00 -3.69
N HIS A 131 12.73 1.53 -3.29
CA HIS A 131 14.01 1.94 -3.87
C HIS A 131 14.85 0.71 -4.24
N ASP A 132 15.70 0.85 -5.25
CA ASP A 132 16.67 -0.17 -5.60
C ASP A 132 17.77 -0.22 -4.53
N ILE A 133 17.84 -1.35 -3.83
CA ILE A 133 18.83 -1.58 -2.76
C ILE A 133 20.26 -1.76 -3.30
N HIS A 134 20.40 -1.99 -4.61
CA HIS A 134 21.69 -2.12 -5.29
C HIS A 134 22.12 -0.83 -5.99
N ASP A 135 21.25 0.19 -6.11
CA ASP A 135 21.64 1.49 -6.65
C ASP A 135 22.17 2.38 -5.50
N PRO A 136 23.46 2.77 -5.52
CA PRO A 136 24.01 3.68 -4.52
C PRO A 136 23.30 5.04 -4.51
N ARG A 137 22.59 5.43 -5.57
CA ARG A 137 21.80 6.68 -5.63
C ARG A 137 20.41 6.54 -5.02
N PHE A 138 20.06 5.37 -4.47
CA PHE A 138 18.75 5.10 -3.88
C PHE A 138 17.60 5.30 -4.88
N GLY A 139 17.77 4.81 -6.11
CA GLY A 139 16.85 5.02 -7.21
C GLY A 139 15.43 4.56 -6.89
N LEU A 140 14.42 5.39 -7.18
CA LEU A 140 13.02 5.06 -6.96
C LEU A 140 12.59 3.88 -7.85
N ILE A 141 11.82 2.95 -7.28
CA ILE A 141 11.10 1.87 -7.97
C ILE A 141 9.61 2.07 -7.71
N VAL A 142 8.77 1.88 -8.73
CA VAL A 142 7.31 1.88 -8.56
C VAL A 142 6.69 0.65 -9.21
N ALA A 143 5.70 0.06 -8.55
CA ALA A 143 4.95 -1.08 -9.08
C ALA A 143 3.51 -1.06 -8.53
N PRO A 144 2.50 -1.42 -9.34
CA PRO A 144 1.10 -1.32 -8.94
C PRO A 144 0.73 -2.31 -7.83
N VAL A 145 -0.34 -2.01 -7.09
CA VAL A 145 -0.94 -2.93 -6.12
C VAL A 145 -2.39 -3.18 -6.51
N THR A 146 -2.79 -4.45 -6.49
CA THR A 146 -4.17 -4.87 -6.79
C THR A 146 -4.75 -5.63 -5.61
N VAL A 147 -5.94 -5.25 -5.16
CA VAL A 147 -6.75 -6.01 -4.21
C VAL A 147 -8.03 -6.40 -4.93
N GLU A 148 -8.18 -7.68 -5.25
CA GLU A 148 -9.30 -8.17 -6.03
C GLU A 148 -10.59 -8.29 -5.20
N ASN A 149 -11.71 -8.52 -5.89
CA ASN A 149 -13.06 -8.48 -5.34
C ASN A 149 -13.22 -9.37 -4.09
N GLY A 150 -13.96 -8.88 -3.09
CA GLY A 150 -14.28 -9.64 -1.88
C GLY A 150 -13.10 -9.91 -0.93
N ALA A 151 -11.90 -9.41 -1.26
CA ALA A 151 -10.73 -9.58 -0.43
C ALA A 151 -10.78 -8.69 0.82
N TRP A 152 -10.29 -9.22 1.93
CA TRP A 152 -10.18 -8.50 3.20
C TRP A 152 -8.74 -8.43 3.63
N VAL A 153 -8.19 -7.22 3.67
CA VAL A 153 -6.92 -6.91 4.34
C VAL A 153 -7.24 -6.47 5.75
N ALA A 154 -6.93 -7.31 6.74
CA ALA A 154 -7.14 -6.99 8.15
C ALA A 154 -6.21 -5.87 8.63
N THR A 155 -6.34 -5.49 9.90
CA THR A 155 -5.72 -4.28 10.44
C THR A 155 -4.20 -4.35 10.44
N ASP A 156 -3.57 -3.18 10.22
CA ASP A 156 -2.15 -2.96 10.45
C ASP A 156 -1.25 -3.82 9.53
N CYS A 157 -1.74 -4.12 8.32
CA CYS A 157 -1.00 -4.90 7.32
C CYS A 157 -0.18 -4.01 6.38
N PHE A 158 0.99 -4.51 5.96
CA PHE A 158 1.78 -3.91 4.89
C PHE A 158 1.63 -4.71 3.59
N VAL A 159 1.35 -4.02 2.49
CA VAL A 159 1.29 -4.62 1.14
C VAL A 159 2.37 -4.00 0.26
N ALA A 160 3.31 -4.83 -0.20
CA ALA A 160 4.48 -4.38 -0.95
C ALA A 160 4.14 -3.98 -2.41
N PRO A 161 5.02 -3.21 -3.08
CA PRO A 161 4.85 -2.88 -4.49
C PRO A 161 4.78 -4.12 -5.37
N GLY A 162 3.91 -4.11 -6.38
CA GLY A 162 3.76 -5.21 -7.34
C GLY A 162 2.87 -6.36 -6.85
N VAL A 163 2.30 -6.27 -5.65
CA VAL A 163 1.48 -7.34 -5.06
C VAL A 163 0.04 -7.30 -5.56
N THR A 164 -0.46 -8.48 -5.91
CA THR A 164 -1.90 -8.75 -6.06
C THR A 164 -2.41 -9.58 -4.87
N VAL A 165 -3.42 -9.08 -4.18
CA VAL A 165 -4.19 -9.83 -3.18
C VAL A 165 -5.40 -10.44 -3.90
N GLY A 166 -5.37 -11.77 -4.08
CA GLY A 166 -6.36 -12.49 -4.88
C GLY A 166 -7.79 -12.41 -4.35
N ALA A 167 -8.76 -12.58 -5.24
CA ALA A 167 -10.18 -12.42 -4.97
C ALA A 167 -10.64 -13.28 -3.78
N ASN A 168 -11.50 -12.74 -2.93
CA ASN A 168 -12.04 -13.40 -1.74
C ASN A 168 -11.00 -13.85 -0.72
N SER A 169 -9.72 -13.49 -0.85
CA SER A 169 -8.72 -13.83 0.16
C SER A 169 -8.90 -13.01 1.45
N VAL A 170 -8.40 -13.54 2.56
CA VAL A 170 -8.29 -12.81 3.84
C VAL A 170 -6.81 -12.70 4.17
N VAL A 171 -6.32 -11.49 4.39
CA VAL A 171 -5.00 -11.23 4.96
C VAL A 171 -5.21 -10.97 6.46
N GLY A 172 -4.68 -11.84 7.31
CA GLY A 172 -4.74 -11.71 8.76
C GLY A 172 -4.03 -10.46 9.27
N ALA A 173 -4.39 -10.01 10.47
CA ALA A 173 -3.89 -8.75 11.02
C ALA A 173 -2.35 -8.75 11.16
N ARG A 174 -1.74 -7.58 10.99
CA ARG A 174 -0.28 -7.37 11.12
C ARG A 174 0.58 -8.21 10.19
N SER A 175 0.06 -8.54 9.02
CA SER A 175 0.78 -9.29 8.01
C SER A 175 1.63 -8.41 7.10
N SER A 176 2.79 -8.93 6.70
CA SER A 176 3.65 -8.32 5.68
C SER A 176 3.50 -9.07 4.35
N VAL A 177 2.67 -8.55 3.46
CA VAL A 177 2.39 -9.13 2.15
C VAL A 177 3.47 -8.69 1.15
N LEU A 178 4.51 -9.50 1.05
CA LEU A 178 5.69 -9.23 0.20
C LEU A 178 5.62 -9.93 -1.17
N LYS A 179 4.62 -10.79 -1.39
CA LYS A 179 4.37 -11.52 -2.65
C LYS A 179 2.86 -11.62 -2.87
N SER A 180 2.45 -11.71 -4.13
CA SER A 180 1.04 -11.90 -4.49
C SER A 180 0.43 -13.13 -3.83
N LEU A 181 -0.83 -13.02 -3.43
CA LEU A 181 -1.58 -14.02 -2.69
C LEU A 181 -2.64 -14.65 -3.59
N PRO A 182 -2.85 -15.97 -3.50
CA PRO A 182 -3.91 -16.67 -4.24
C PRO A 182 -5.31 -16.26 -3.78
N SER A 183 -6.27 -16.39 -4.69
CA SER A 183 -7.69 -16.18 -4.44
C SER A 183 -8.27 -17.25 -3.51
N GLY A 184 -9.29 -16.88 -2.73
CA GLY A 184 -10.05 -17.80 -1.88
C GLY A 184 -9.25 -18.42 -0.73
N GLN A 185 -8.15 -17.77 -0.30
CA GLN A 185 -7.29 -18.27 0.78
C GLN A 185 -7.30 -17.34 1.99
N ILE A 186 -7.12 -17.93 3.16
CA ILE A 186 -6.73 -17.27 4.40
C ILE A 186 -5.21 -17.24 4.40
N CYS A 187 -4.66 -16.02 4.44
CA CYS A 187 -3.24 -15.74 4.37
C CYS A 187 -2.83 -14.93 5.60
N TYR A 188 -1.72 -15.25 6.25
CA TYR A 188 -1.20 -14.41 7.34
C TYR A 188 0.30 -14.64 7.59
N GLY A 189 0.86 -13.89 8.53
CA GLY A 189 2.27 -13.95 8.95
C GLY A 189 3.16 -12.83 8.39
N ASN A 190 4.43 -12.87 8.80
CA ASN A 190 5.52 -12.03 8.30
C ASN A 190 6.74 -12.92 8.00
N PRO A 191 7.02 -13.24 6.73
CA PRO A 191 6.28 -12.80 5.54
C PRO A 191 4.94 -13.55 5.38
N CYS A 192 3.92 -12.87 4.87
CA CYS A 192 2.56 -13.41 4.72
C CYS A 192 2.51 -14.57 3.73
N ARG A 193 1.82 -15.66 4.08
CA ARG A 193 1.65 -16.87 3.25
C ARG A 193 0.22 -17.37 3.31
N ALA A 194 -0.23 -18.07 2.26
CA ALA A 194 -1.48 -18.81 2.30
C ALA A 194 -1.37 -19.95 3.32
N VAL A 195 -2.42 -20.14 4.12
CA VAL A 195 -2.46 -21.13 5.21
C VAL A 195 -3.60 -22.12 5.02
N ALA A 196 -4.77 -21.65 4.60
CA ALA A 196 -5.94 -22.50 4.40
C ALA A 196 -6.93 -21.89 3.41
N PRO A 197 -7.78 -22.69 2.73
CA PRO A 197 -8.89 -22.17 1.96
C PRO A 197 -9.86 -21.37 2.84
N ARG A 198 -10.37 -20.23 2.33
CA ARG A 198 -11.47 -19.49 2.95
C ARG A 198 -12.77 -20.17 2.57
N GLN A 199 -13.51 -20.66 3.56
CA GLN A 199 -14.84 -21.22 3.38
C GLN A 199 -15.89 -20.18 3.76
N MET A 200 -16.91 -20.03 2.91
CA MET A 200 -18.13 -19.31 3.26
C MET A 200 -19.13 -20.32 3.82
N VAL A 201 -19.79 -19.97 4.92
CA VAL A 201 -20.99 -20.69 5.34
C VAL A 201 -22.11 -20.18 4.43
N ASN A 202 -22.74 -21.09 3.68
CA ASN A 202 -23.94 -20.75 2.95
C ASN A 202 -25.08 -20.63 3.98
N ASP A 203 -25.84 -19.53 3.90
CA ASP A 203 -27.10 -19.37 4.61
C ASP A 203 -28.18 -20.33 4.04
#